data_AF-A0ABD3A8D8-F1
#
_entry.id   AF-A0ABD3A8D8-F1
#
_cell.length_a   1.000
_cell.length_b   1.000
_cell.length_c   1.000
_cell.angle_alpha   90.00
_cell.angle_beta   90.00
_cell.angle_gamma   90.00
#
_symmetry.space_group_name_H-M   'P 1'
#
loop_
_entity.id
_entity.type
_entity.pdbx_description
1 polymer ?
#
loop_
_entity_poly.entity_id
_entity_poly.type
_entity_poly.pdbx_seq_one_letter_code
_entity_poly.pdbx_strand_id
1 'polypeptide(L)'
;MAVNLTEGAALGTVFDRLFQAVLDGNQQLTTFTSTLNSLKSTLALIKPILDDLEKLNKALDRPEQETEMFVGRLIEGENLVRKCSKIKSWDLYNKHSYSKKIKKLEDSITRFFQLDVQAQMVRNTKRILIEVKDTNQKLDKVLSILKDTA
;
A
#
# COMPACT_ATOMS: atom_id res chain seq x y z
N MET A 1 -17.40 -14.35 -3.84
CA MET A 1 -18.09 -13.35 -4.70
C MET A 1 -17.01 -12.60 -5.44
N ALA A 2 -17.03 -12.62 -6.78
CA ALA A 2 -16.08 -11.86 -7.59
C ALA A 2 -16.39 -10.38 -7.39
N VAL A 3 -15.44 -9.65 -6.81
CA VAL A 3 -15.58 -8.21 -6.63
C VAL A 3 -15.18 -7.59 -7.97
N ASN A 4 -16.14 -6.96 -8.64
CA ASN A 4 -15.86 -6.07 -9.77
C ASN A 4 -15.23 -4.79 -9.20
N LEU A 5 -13.91 -4.84 -8.97
CA LEU A 5 -13.14 -3.67 -8.58
C LEU A 5 -12.83 -2.89 -9.85
N THR A 6 -13.44 -1.70 -9.98
CA THR A 6 -12.91 -0.70 -10.91
C THR A 6 -11.50 -0.37 -10.45
N GLU A 7 -10.54 -0.44 -11.37
CA GLU A 7 -9.09 -0.37 -11.17
C GLU A 7 -8.59 0.83 -10.34
N GLY A 8 -9.43 1.86 -10.10
CA GLY A 8 -9.15 3.06 -9.31
C GLY A 8 -9.61 3.08 -7.83
N ALA A 9 -10.34 2.05 -7.38
CA ALA A 9 -10.95 1.99 -6.05
C ALA A 9 -10.60 0.70 -5.29
N ALA A 10 -9.75 -0.13 -5.91
CA ALA A 10 -9.41 -1.44 -5.41
C ALA A 10 -8.53 -1.36 -4.16
N LEU A 11 -7.52 -0.49 -4.16
CA LEU A 11 -6.49 -0.46 -3.14
C LEU A 11 -7.03 -0.01 -1.78
N GLY A 12 -7.58 1.20 -1.67
CA GLY A 12 -8.15 1.72 -0.43
C GLY A 12 -9.24 0.80 0.12
N THR A 13 -10.15 0.31 -0.74
CA THR A 13 -11.22 -0.61 -0.34
C THR A 13 -10.67 -1.90 0.27
N VAL A 14 -9.70 -2.55 -0.39
CA VAL A 14 -9.13 -3.81 0.09
C VAL A 14 -8.32 -3.56 1.37
N PHE A 15 -7.58 -2.45 1.44
CA PHE A 15 -6.84 -2.05 2.63
C PHE A 15 -7.78 -1.88 3.84
N ASP A 16 -8.88 -1.14 3.67
CA ASP A 16 -9.86 -0.91 4.72
C ASP A 16 -10.49 -2.21 5.20
N ARG A 17 -10.79 -3.15 4.29
CA ARG A 17 -11.29 -4.47 4.69
C ARG A 17 -10.29 -5.27 5.52
N LEU A 18 -9.01 -5.26 5.15
CA LEU A 18 -7.97 -5.88 5.96
C LEU A 18 -7.86 -5.20 7.33
N PHE A 19 -7.82 -3.86 7.36
CA PHE A 19 -7.69 -3.11 8.60
C PHE A 19 -8.86 -3.38 9.54
N GLN A 20 -10.09 -3.40 9.02
CA GLN A 20 -11.27 -3.76 9.79
C GLN A 20 -11.20 -5.20 10.31
N ALA A 21 -10.78 -6.17 9.49
CA ALA A 21 -10.62 -7.55 9.94
C ALA A 21 -9.61 -7.66 11.10
N VAL A 22 -8.55 -6.85 11.09
CA VAL A 22 -7.57 -6.78 12.19
C VAL A 22 -8.20 -6.16 13.44
N LEU A 23 -8.99 -5.09 13.31
CA LEU A 23 -9.71 -4.48 14.44
C LEU A 23 -10.68 -5.47 15.09
N ASP A 24 -11.50 -6.16 14.30
CA ASP A 24 -12.47 -7.15 14.76
C ASP A 24 -11.77 -8.32 15.47
N GLY A 25 -10.67 -8.82 14.87
CA GLY A 25 -9.88 -9.90 15.43
C GLY A 25 -9.22 -9.51 16.76
N ASN A 26 -8.79 -8.25 16.90
CA ASN A 26 -8.11 -7.77 18.10
C ASN A 26 -9.05 -7.60 19.30
N GLN A 27 -10.34 -7.35 19.07
CA GLN A 27 -11.36 -7.28 20.14
C GLN A 27 -11.76 -8.67 20.65
N GLN A 28 -11.74 -9.71 19.80
CA GLN A 28 -12.21 -11.05 20.16
C GLN A 28 -11.10 -12.00 20.62
N LEU A 29 -9.83 -11.74 20.29
CA LEU A 29 -8.75 -12.72 20.44
C LEU A 29 -7.70 -12.30 21.47
N THR A 30 -7.88 -12.71 22.73
CA THR A 30 -6.88 -12.54 23.80
C THR A 30 -5.55 -13.27 23.55
N THR A 31 -5.50 -14.21 22.58
CA THR A 31 -4.31 -15.03 22.31
C THR A 31 -3.43 -14.54 21.14
N PHE A 32 -3.95 -13.68 20.27
CA PHE A 32 -3.21 -13.13 19.12
C PHE A 32 -2.90 -11.63 19.26
N THR A 33 -3.26 -11.05 20.41
CA THR A 33 -3.25 -9.62 20.69
C THR A 33 -1.93 -8.97 20.33
N SER A 34 -0.78 -9.57 20.70
CA SER A 34 0.52 -8.96 20.37
C SER A 34 0.78 -8.88 18.85
N THR A 35 0.57 -9.99 18.11
CA THR A 35 0.81 -10.01 16.66
C THR A 35 -0.21 -9.18 15.88
N LEU A 36 -1.49 -9.23 16.27
CA LEU A 36 -2.55 -8.42 15.66
C LEU A 36 -2.39 -6.92 15.98
N ASN A 37 -1.92 -6.57 17.20
CA ASN A 37 -1.59 -5.19 17.54
C ASN A 37 -0.43 -4.66 16.72
N SER A 38 0.62 -5.47 16.48
CA SER A 38 1.73 -5.07 15.61
C SER A 38 1.24 -4.78 14.20
N LEU A 39 0.51 -5.73 13.59
CA LEU A 39 -0.08 -5.55 12.26
C LEU A 39 -1.03 -4.33 12.22
N LYS A 40 -1.86 -4.14 13.25
CA LYS A 40 -2.74 -2.97 13.36
C LYS A 40 -1.94 -1.66 13.34
N SER A 41 -0.89 -1.56 14.14
CA SER A 41 -0.04 -0.37 14.19
C SER A 41 0.63 -0.10 12.85
N THR A 42 1.14 -1.15 12.21
CA THR A 42 1.74 -1.07 10.86
C THR A 42 0.73 -0.56 9.83
N LEU A 43 -0.48 -1.11 9.81
CA LEU A 43 -1.55 -0.64 8.90
C LEU A 43 -1.98 0.80 9.23
N ALA A 44 -2.08 1.18 10.50
CA ALA A 44 -2.44 2.54 10.89
C ALA A 44 -1.41 3.59 10.40
N LEU A 45 -0.12 3.23 10.38
CA LEU A 45 0.94 4.08 9.83
C LEU A 45 0.86 4.22 8.31
N ILE A 46 0.43 3.15 7.62
CA ILE A 46 0.35 3.11 6.16
C ILE A 46 -0.90 3.83 5.63
N LYS A 47 -2.02 3.79 6.35
CA LYS A 47 -3.30 4.37 5.91
C LYS A 47 -3.18 5.80 5.35
N PRO A 48 -2.60 6.79 6.07
CA PRO A 48 -2.52 8.15 5.55
C PRO A 48 -1.68 8.24 4.26
N ILE A 49 -0.66 7.40 4.10
CA ILE A 49 0.19 7.36 2.91
C ILE A 49 -0.62 6.91 1.68
N LEU A 50 -1.47 5.89 1.85
CA LEU A 50 -2.34 5.41 0.78
C LEU A 50 -3.41 6.44 0.39
N ASP A 51 -3.96 7.14 1.38
CA ASP A 51 -4.96 8.19 1.12
C ASP A 51 -4.39 9.35 0.31
N ASP A 52 -3.15 9.74 0.61
CA ASP A 52 -2.44 10.76 -0.17
C ASP A 52 -2.07 10.24 -1.56
N LEU A 53 -1.65 8.97 -1.67
CA LEU A 53 -1.35 8.34 -2.97
C LEU A 53 -2.57 8.35 -3.90
N GLU A 54 -3.74 7.93 -3.43
CA GLU A 54 -4.97 7.92 -4.24
C GLU A 54 -5.37 9.33 -4.69
N LYS A 55 -5.25 10.33 -3.81
CA LYS A 55 -5.52 11.74 -4.17
C LYS A 55 -4.56 12.24 -5.25
N LEU A 56 -3.26 11.96 -5.09
CA LEU A 56 -2.22 12.37 -6.02
C LEU A 56 -2.37 11.67 -7.38
N ASN A 57 -2.67 10.38 -7.39
CA ASN A 57 -2.90 9.62 -8.62
C ASN A 57 -4.08 10.19 -9.42
N LYS A 58 -5.20 10.53 -8.74
CA LYS A 58 -6.35 11.19 -9.36
C LYS A 58 -5.98 12.57 -9.93
N ALA A 59 -5.19 13.35 -9.20
CA ALA A 59 -4.77 14.67 -9.66
C ALA A 59 -3.81 14.62 -10.86
N LEU A 60 -3.03 13.54 -10.98
CA LEU A 60 -2.03 13.35 -12.04
C LEU A 60 -2.53 12.47 -13.21
N ASP A 61 -3.79 12.03 -13.18
CA ASP A 61 -4.40 11.10 -14.15
C ASP A 61 -3.51 9.86 -14.43
N ARG A 62 -2.92 9.29 -13.37
CA ARG A 62 -1.98 8.17 -13.48
C ARG A 62 -2.67 6.82 -13.23
N PRO A 63 -2.34 5.77 -14.00
CA PRO A 63 -2.92 4.44 -13.82
C PRO A 63 -2.44 3.74 -12.54
N GLU A 64 -3.37 3.08 -11.85
CA GLU A 64 -3.15 2.36 -10.57
C GLU A 64 -2.44 1.00 -10.71
N GLN A 65 -2.04 0.63 -11.93
CA GLN A 65 -1.41 -0.65 -12.28
C GLN A 65 -0.18 -0.99 -11.42
N GLU A 66 0.52 0.03 -10.91
CA GLU A 66 1.67 -0.13 -10.02
C GLU A 66 1.32 -0.77 -8.66
N THR A 67 0.03 -0.92 -8.32
CA THR A 67 -0.43 -1.41 -7.02
C THR A 67 -1.16 -2.76 -7.05
N GLU A 68 -1.37 -3.37 -8.21
CA GLU A 68 -2.09 -4.66 -8.35
C GLU A 68 -1.48 -5.79 -7.51
N MET A 69 -0.15 -5.94 -7.57
CA MET A 69 0.56 -6.94 -6.76
C MET A 69 0.37 -6.71 -5.26
N PHE A 70 0.24 -5.46 -4.84
CA PHE A 70 0.00 -5.11 -3.44
C PHE A 70 -1.45 -5.38 -3.04
N VAL A 71 -2.42 -5.09 -3.92
CA VAL A 71 -3.84 -5.44 -3.74
C VAL A 71 -4.01 -6.94 -3.48
N GLY A 72 -3.34 -7.80 -4.27
CA GLY A 72 -3.37 -9.25 -4.06
C GLY A 72 -2.93 -9.67 -2.65
N ARG A 73 -1.83 -9.08 -2.15
CA ARG A 73 -1.34 -9.35 -0.78
C ARG A 73 -2.32 -8.91 0.29
N LEU A 74 -2.98 -7.77 0.11
CA LEU A 74 -3.97 -7.27 1.07
C LEU A 74 -5.22 -8.18 1.12
N ILE A 75 -5.68 -8.70 -0.03
CA ILE A 75 -6.78 -9.68 -0.10
C ILE A 75 -6.41 -10.98 0.64
N GLU A 76 -5.20 -11.50 0.40
CA GLU A 76 -4.71 -12.68 1.11
C GLU A 76 -4.62 -12.43 2.62
N GLY A 77 -4.16 -11.24 3.01
CA GLY A 77 -4.10 -10.81 4.40
C GLY A 77 -5.46 -10.77 5.07
N GLU A 78 -6.47 -10.18 4.41
CA GLU A 78 -7.84 -10.11 4.92
C GLU A 78 -8.37 -11.52 5.21
N ASN A 79 -8.22 -12.42 4.23
CA ASN A 79 -8.65 -13.81 4.35
C ASN A 79 -7.93 -14.54 5.49
N LEU A 80 -6.63 -14.28 5.67
CA LEU A 80 -5.85 -14.87 6.76
C LEU A 80 -6.38 -14.41 8.13
N VAL A 81 -6.56 -13.10 8.32
CA VAL A 81 -7.01 -12.53 9.59
C VAL A 81 -8.43 -13.01 9.93
N ARG A 82 -9.34 -13.08 8.95
CA ARG A 82 -10.69 -13.65 9.14
C ARG A 82 -10.70 -15.15 9.46
N LYS A 83 -9.67 -15.91 9.08
CA LYS A 83 -9.54 -17.31 9.48
C LYS A 83 -9.05 -17.42 10.94
N CYS A 84 -8.21 -16.49 11.40
CA CYS A 84 -7.73 -16.48 12.78
C CYS A 84 -8.86 -16.35 13.80
N SER A 85 -9.89 -15.53 13.52
CA SER A 85 -11.04 -15.35 14.41
C SER A 85 -11.89 -16.61 14.62
N LYS A 86 -11.73 -17.62 13.77
CA LYS A 86 -12.48 -18.89 13.85
C LYS A 86 -11.71 -19.98 14.61
N ILE A 87 -10.46 -19.72 15.00
CA ILE A 87 -9.63 -20.72 15.70
C ILE A 87 -10.08 -20.84 17.15
N LYS A 88 -10.28 -22.07 17.60
CA LYS A 88 -10.70 -22.35 18.98
C LYS A 88 -9.59 -22.00 19.97
N SER A 89 -9.98 -21.54 21.16
CA SER A 89 -9.04 -21.10 22.21
C SER A 89 -8.11 -22.21 22.71
N TRP A 90 -8.46 -23.49 22.57
CA TRP A 90 -7.62 -24.61 22.98
C TRP A 90 -6.68 -25.13 21.88
N ASP A 91 -6.81 -24.64 20.65
CA ASP A 91 -6.03 -25.13 19.50
C ASP A 91 -4.67 -24.43 19.39
N LEU A 92 -3.75 -24.79 20.27
CA LEU A 92 -2.42 -24.17 20.39
C LEU A 92 -1.55 -24.34 19.13
N TYR A 93 -1.66 -25.50 18.45
CA TYR A 93 -0.89 -25.77 17.24
C TYR A 93 -1.27 -24.82 16.10
N ASN A 94 -2.58 -24.74 15.80
CA ASN A 94 -3.03 -23.82 14.77
C ASN A 94 -2.78 -22.37 15.18
N LYS A 95 -2.92 -22.01 16.47
CA LYS A 95 -2.56 -20.67 16.94
C LYS A 95 -1.12 -20.28 16.61
N HIS A 96 -0.15 -21.12 16.93
CA HIS A 96 1.25 -20.83 16.61
C HIS A 96 1.47 -20.70 15.11
N SER A 97 0.87 -21.59 14.33
CA SER A 97 0.94 -21.57 12.87
C SER A 97 0.37 -20.26 12.29
N TYR A 98 -0.79 -19.80 12.76
CA TYR A 98 -1.42 -18.58 12.29
C TYR A 98 -0.72 -17.30 12.77
N SER A 99 -0.18 -17.27 14.00
CA SER A 99 0.63 -16.14 14.45
C SER A 99 1.85 -15.93 13.54
N LYS A 100 2.54 -17.02 13.16
CA LYS A 100 3.63 -16.95 12.16
C LYS A 100 3.16 -16.45 10.80
N LYS A 101 1.95 -16.81 10.35
CA LYS A 101 1.39 -16.32 9.09
C LYS A 101 1.04 -14.83 9.16
N ILE A 102 0.48 -14.34 10.27
CA ILE A 102 0.18 -12.91 10.46
C ILE A 102 1.50 -12.11 10.45
N LYS A 103 2.52 -12.60 11.15
CA LYS A 103 3.85 -11.95 11.13
C LYS A 103 4.42 -11.89 9.71
N LYS A 104 4.34 -12.98 8.94
CA LYS A 104 4.76 -12.98 7.53
C LYS A 104 3.98 -11.98 6.67
N LEU A 105 2.68 -11.81 6.92
CA LEU A 105 1.86 -10.80 6.26
C LEU A 105 2.40 -9.40 6.56
N GLU A 106 2.59 -9.08 7.85
CA GLU A 106 3.16 -7.80 8.29
C GLU A 106 4.53 -7.52 7.67
N ASP A 107 5.43 -8.52 7.68
CA ASP A 107 6.76 -8.44 7.07
C ASP A 107 6.65 -8.17 5.56
N SER A 108 5.69 -8.81 4.87
CA SER A 108 5.48 -8.63 3.43
C SER A 108 4.95 -7.24 3.06
N ILE A 109 4.08 -6.67 3.91
CA ILE A 109 3.55 -5.32 3.76
C ILE A 109 4.68 -4.33 4.00
N THR A 110 5.41 -4.48 5.11
CA THR A 110 6.55 -3.63 5.45
C THR A 110 7.60 -3.64 4.34
N ARG A 111 7.94 -4.82 3.83
CA ARG A 111 8.91 -4.97 2.74
C ARG A 111 8.47 -4.27 1.45
N PHE A 112 7.17 -4.28 1.13
CA PHE A 112 6.65 -3.56 -0.03
C PHE A 112 6.94 -2.06 0.08
N PHE A 113 6.65 -1.45 1.23
CA PHE A 113 6.92 -0.02 1.44
C PHE A 113 8.42 0.30 1.54
N GLN A 114 9.23 -0.61 2.08
CA GLN A 114 10.66 -0.40 2.22
C GLN A 114 11.45 -0.62 0.92
N LEU A 115 10.99 -1.49 0.03
CA LEU A 115 11.72 -1.85 -1.19
C LEU A 115 11.00 -1.37 -2.44
N ASP A 116 9.79 -1.85 -2.69
CA ASP A 116 9.08 -1.61 -3.94
C ASP A 116 8.72 -0.13 -4.10
N VAL A 117 8.17 0.49 -3.05
CA VAL A 117 7.84 1.93 -3.05
C VAL A 117 9.11 2.79 -3.15
N GLN A 118 10.18 2.43 -2.44
CA GLN A 118 11.45 3.17 -2.50
C GLN A 118 12.09 3.08 -3.90
N ALA A 119 12.07 1.91 -4.53
CA ALA A 119 12.57 1.73 -5.88
C ALA A 119 11.77 2.56 -6.90
N GLN A 120 10.43 2.58 -6.79
CA GLN A 120 9.60 3.43 -7.63
C GLN A 120 9.84 4.92 -7.39
N MET A 121 10.04 5.34 -6.13
CA MET A 121 10.36 6.71 -5.79
C MET A 121 11.67 7.17 -6.46
N VAL A 122 12.72 6.33 -6.44
CA VAL A 122 13.99 6.63 -7.11
C VAL A 122 13.79 6.76 -8.62
N ARG A 123 13.06 5.82 -9.24
CA ARG A 123 12.75 5.84 -10.67
C ARG A 123 11.96 7.08 -11.08
N ASN A 124 10.93 7.42 -10.32
CA ASN A 124 10.08 8.59 -10.58
C ASN A 124 10.87 9.89 -10.40
N THR A 125 11.71 9.99 -9.38
CA THR A 125 12.62 11.14 -9.19
C THR A 125 13.53 11.34 -10.39
N LYS A 126 14.11 10.25 -10.94
CA LYS A 126 14.96 10.34 -12.14
C LYS A 126 14.18 10.79 -13.38
N ARG A 127 12.94 10.31 -13.55
CA ARG A 127 12.06 10.75 -14.65
C ARG A 127 11.74 12.24 -14.55
N ILE A 128 11.35 12.71 -13.37
CA ILE A 128 11.08 14.12 -13.10
C ILE A 128 12.32 14.98 -13.42
N LEU A 129 13.52 14.53 -13.03
CA LEU A 129 14.76 15.26 -13.34
C LEU A 129 15.01 15.40 -14.84
N ILE A 130 14.68 14.36 -15.63
CA ILE A 130 14.78 14.42 -17.09
C ILE A 130 13.78 15.43 -17.66
N GLU A 131 12.53 15.41 -17.20
CA GLU A 131 11.48 16.33 -17.63
C GLU A 131 11.81 17.79 -17.28
N VAL A 132 12.35 18.04 -16.09
CA VAL A 132 12.81 19.37 -15.66
C VAL A 132 13.98 19.86 -16.53
N LYS A 133 14.93 18.97 -16.86
CA LYS A 133 16.05 19.33 -17.73
C LYS A 133 15.58 19.71 -19.14
N ASP A 134 14.67 18.92 -19.72
CA ASP A 134 14.07 19.24 -21.02
C ASP A 134 13.29 20.56 -20.98
N THR A 135 12.54 20.81 -19.90
CA THR A 135 11.81 22.07 -19.70
C THR A 135 12.77 23.27 -19.62
N ASN A 136 13.86 23.17 -18.88
CA ASN A 136 14.87 24.23 -18.81
C ASN A 136 15.48 24.52 -20.18
N GLN A 137 15.81 23.48 -20.96
CA GLN A 137 16.33 23.66 -22.32
C GLN A 137 15.33 24.36 -23.26
N LYS A 138 14.04 24.07 -23.12
CA LYS A 138 12.98 24.78 -23.86
C LYS A 138 12.88 26.24 -23.43
N LEU A 139 12.95 26.52 -22.13
CA LEU A 139 12.93 27.89 -21.59
C LEU A 139 14.14 28.71 -22.08
N ASP A 140 15.34 28.11 -22.09
CA ASP A 140 16.55 28.78 -22.60
C ASP A 140 16.40 29.18 -24.07
N LYS A 141 15.79 28.32 -24.89
CA LYS A 141 15.48 28.62 -26.31
C LYS A 141 14.47 29.74 -26.46
N VAL A 142 13.42 29.77 -25.63
CA VAL A 142 12.45 30.87 -25.65
C VAL A 142 13.12 32.19 -25.26
N LEU A 143 13.97 32.17 -24.23
CA LEU A 143 14.68 33.35 -23.77
C LEU A 143 15.66 33.89 -24.82
N SER A 144 16.34 33.02 -25.59
CA SER A 144 17.20 33.47 -26.68
C SER A 144 16.40 34.15 -27.79
N ILE A 145 15.26 33.59 -28.20
CA ILE A 145 14.39 34.19 -29.23
C ILE A 145 13.90 35.58 -28.80
N LEU A 146 13.49 35.74 -27.53
CA LEU A 146 13.03 37.04 -27.02
C LEU A 146 14.14 38.10 -27.00
N LYS A 147 15.37 37.72 -26.71
CA LYS A 147 16.53 38.63 -26.76
C LYS A 147 16.88 39.05 -28.19
N ASP A 148 16.68 38.17 -29.16
CA ASP A 148 16.95 38.47 -30.57
C ASP A 148 15.84 39.35 -31.21
N THR A 149 14.69 39.50 -30.55
CA THR A 149 13.53 40.27 -31.04
C THR A 149 13.45 41.69 -30.42
N ALA A 150 14.26 41.98 -29.40
CA ALA A 150 14.32 43.28 -28.71
C ALA A 150 15.50 44.13 -29.18
#